data_AF-A0A954JBV3-F1
#
_entry.id   AF-A0A954JBV3-F1
#
_cell.length_a   1.000
_cell.length_b   1.000
_cell.length_c   1.000
_cell.angle_alpha   90.00
_cell.angle_beta   90.00
_cell.angle_gamma   90.00
#
_symmetry.space_group_name_H-M   'P 1'
#
loop_
_entity.id
_entity.type
_entity.pdbx_description
1 polymer ?
#
loop_
_entity_poly.entity_id
_entity_poly.type
_entity_poly.pdbx_seq_one_letter_code
_entity_poly.pdbx_strand_id
1 'polypeptide(L)'
;AITAIIVRILTRHTSKIYGRHRMIVVGMLGHIVGYAALCFVTAEWHFLFPAICSGYAHALLFPCVVSLGTARFPQQYRGTGTTLVLCFFDLGGVVTAPVLGAVIDHIGFHAMFMSTSVACVVLTILYAYVVRAEVDPEMLGVDKPADPSREEKTGMNLADNRPEELVAPARPCESGCAS
;
A
#
# COMPACT_ATOMS: atom_id res chain seq x y z
N ALA A 1 7.31 -19.02 2.11
CA ALA A 1 8.19 -18.28 3.05
C ALA A 1 9.37 -17.60 2.34
N ILE A 2 10.17 -18.34 1.57
CA ILE A 2 11.38 -17.81 0.87
C ILE A 2 11.02 -16.78 -0.21
N THR A 3 9.97 -17.02 -0.98
CA THR A 3 9.44 -16.06 -1.96
C THR A 3 9.08 -14.73 -1.28
N ALA A 4 8.30 -14.76 -0.20
CA ALA A 4 7.89 -13.57 0.55
C ALA A 4 9.07 -12.74 1.12
N ILE A 5 10.21 -13.37 1.43
CA ILE A 5 11.42 -12.69 1.92
C ILE A 5 12.18 -12.01 0.77
N ILE A 6 12.35 -12.70 -0.36
CA ILE A 6 13.00 -12.15 -1.57
C ILE A 6 12.16 -10.99 -2.11
N VAL A 7 10.85 -11.18 -2.19
CA VAL A 7 9.85 -10.15 -2.50
C VAL A 7 10.05 -8.93 -1.61
N ARG A 8 10.10 -9.11 -0.29
CA ARG A 8 10.30 -8.01 0.67
C ARG A 8 11.63 -7.28 0.46
N ILE A 9 12.72 -7.97 0.13
CA ILE A 9 14.04 -7.36 -0.10
C ILE A 9 14.05 -6.54 -1.40
N LEU A 10 13.50 -7.09 -2.48
CA LEU A 10 13.47 -6.45 -3.80
C LEU A 10 12.50 -5.23 -3.80
N THR A 11 11.42 -5.33 -3.01
CA THR A 11 10.53 -4.21 -2.66
C THR A 11 11.25 -3.10 -1.91
N ARG A 12 12.07 -3.45 -0.90
CA ARG A 12 12.76 -2.49 -0.03
C ARG A 12 13.82 -1.66 -0.75
N HIS A 13 14.41 -2.21 -1.81
CA HIS A 13 15.40 -1.51 -2.64
C HIS A 13 14.74 -0.54 -3.63
N THR A 14 13.58 -0.91 -4.19
CA THR A 14 12.84 -0.06 -5.14
C THR A 14 12.02 1.04 -4.42
N SER A 15 11.51 0.75 -3.22
CA SER A 15 10.66 1.65 -2.43
C SER A 15 11.38 2.88 -1.87
N LYS A 16 12.71 2.90 -1.80
CA LYS A 16 13.45 4.07 -1.28
C LYS A 16 13.64 5.21 -2.27
N ILE A 17 13.33 4.99 -3.56
CA ILE A 17 13.72 5.92 -4.65
C ILE A 17 12.52 6.31 -5.54
N TYR A 18 11.43 5.54 -5.55
CA TYR A 18 10.35 5.72 -6.53
C TYR A 18 9.01 6.06 -5.85
N GLY A 19 8.42 7.20 -6.25
CA GLY A 19 7.12 7.68 -5.77
C GLY A 19 6.02 6.62 -5.84
N ARG A 20 5.05 6.75 -4.94
CA ARG A 20 4.00 5.76 -4.68
C ARG A 20 3.22 5.37 -5.93
N HIS A 21 3.06 6.27 -6.91
CA HIS A 21 2.42 5.93 -8.18
C HIS A 21 3.30 5.04 -9.08
N ARG A 22 4.61 5.28 -9.14
CA ARG A 22 5.55 4.47 -9.95
C ARG A 22 5.66 3.04 -9.46
N MET A 23 5.55 2.80 -8.15
CA MET A 23 5.52 1.44 -7.61
C MET A 23 4.32 0.62 -8.11
N ILE A 24 3.16 1.25 -8.30
CA ILE A 24 1.97 0.57 -8.83
C ILE A 24 2.19 0.20 -10.29
N VAL A 25 2.72 1.12 -11.10
CA VAL A 25 3.03 0.85 -12.51
C VAL A 25 4.01 -0.32 -12.65
N VAL A 26 5.06 -0.38 -11.81
CA VAL A 26 6.00 -1.51 -11.79
C VAL A 26 5.31 -2.82 -11.41
N GLY A 27 4.42 -2.81 -10.42
CA GLY A 27 3.61 -3.98 -10.05
C GLY A 27 2.69 -4.45 -11.18
N MET A 28 2.06 -3.50 -11.89
CA MET A 28 1.21 -3.80 -13.04
C MET A 28 2.00 -4.38 -14.22
N LEU A 29 3.17 -3.83 -14.51
CA LEU A 29 4.10 -4.40 -15.51
C LEU A 29 4.52 -5.82 -15.13
N GLY A 30 4.78 -6.08 -13.85
CA GLY A 30 5.06 -7.44 -13.34
C GLY A 30 3.91 -8.42 -13.61
N HIS A 31 2.66 -7.98 -13.43
CA HIS A 31 1.48 -8.79 -13.77
C HIS A 31 1.37 -9.05 -15.28
N ILE A 32 1.62 -8.04 -16.13
CA ILE A 32 1.60 -8.21 -17.59
C ILE A 32 2.62 -9.27 -18.02
N VAL A 33 3.86 -9.16 -17.52
CA VAL A 33 4.93 -10.12 -17.83
C VAL A 33 4.58 -11.51 -17.31
N GLY A 34 4.02 -11.61 -16.09
CA GLY A 34 3.57 -12.88 -15.51
C GLY A 34 2.49 -13.56 -16.35
N TYR A 35 1.43 -12.84 -16.74
CA TYR A 35 0.34 -13.40 -17.55
C TYR A 35 0.77 -13.66 -19.00
N ALA A 36 1.63 -12.82 -19.58
CA ALA A 36 2.18 -13.06 -20.92
C ALA A 36 3.05 -14.32 -20.92
N ALA A 37 3.88 -14.52 -19.89
CA ALA A 37 4.71 -15.72 -19.75
C ALA A 37 3.87 -16.99 -19.65
N LEU A 38 2.69 -16.95 -19.01
CA LEU A 38 1.75 -18.09 -18.97
C LEU A 38 1.25 -18.52 -20.35
N CYS A 39 1.19 -17.62 -21.33
CA CYS A 39 0.76 -17.96 -22.69
C CYS A 39 1.78 -18.84 -23.44
N PHE A 40 3.07 -18.74 -23.09
CA PHE A 40 4.15 -19.51 -23.72
C PHE A 40 4.48 -20.81 -22.99
N VAL A 41 3.81 -21.09 -21.87
CA VAL A 41 4.03 -22.31 -21.08
C VAL A 41 3.28 -23.49 -21.71
N THR A 42 4.04 -24.47 -22.19
CA THR A 42 3.51 -25.72 -22.76
C THR A 42 3.72 -26.93 -21.84
N ALA A 43 4.53 -26.80 -20.78
CA ALA A 43 4.84 -27.87 -19.84
C ALA A 43 4.60 -27.44 -18.39
N GLU A 44 4.05 -28.33 -17.57
CA GLU A 44 3.58 -28.09 -16.19
C GLU A 44 4.65 -27.45 -15.28
N TRP A 45 5.92 -27.83 -15.45
CA TRP A 45 7.03 -27.29 -14.67
C TRP A 45 7.29 -25.80 -14.89
N HIS A 46 6.99 -25.28 -16.08
CA HIS A 46 7.20 -23.86 -16.38
C HIS A 46 6.13 -22.96 -15.75
N PHE A 47 5.04 -23.51 -15.24
CA PHE A 47 3.97 -22.73 -14.60
C PHE A 47 4.41 -22.10 -13.27
N LEU A 48 5.45 -22.67 -12.63
CA LEU A 48 5.95 -22.20 -11.35
C LEU A 48 6.60 -20.81 -11.43
N PHE A 49 7.32 -20.52 -12.52
CA PHE A 49 8.00 -19.23 -12.70
C PHE A 49 7.02 -18.05 -12.84
N PRO A 50 6.02 -18.09 -13.75
CA PRO A 50 4.99 -17.05 -13.85
C PRO A 50 4.15 -16.93 -12.59
N ALA A 51 3.86 -18.03 -11.88
CA ALA A 51 3.11 -18.00 -10.63
C ALA A 51 3.88 -17.26 -9.53
N ILE A 52 5.18 -17.50 -9.38
CA ILE A 52 6.02 -16.77 -8.42
C ILE A 52 6.12 -15.29 -8.80
N CYS A 53 6.33 -14.99 -10.09
CA CYS A 53 6.41 -13.62 -10.58
C CYS A 53 5.10 -12.84 -10.35
N SER A 54 3.96 -13.44 -10.68
CA SER A 54 2.64 -12.84 -10.48
C SER A 54 2.30 -12.68 -8.99
N GLY A 55 2.65 -13.66 -8.16
CA GLY A 55 2.49 -13.58 -6.71
C GLY A 55 3.33 -12.45 -6.09
N TYR A 56 4.54 -12.23 -6.62
CA TYR A 56 5.37 -11.08 -6.21
C TYR A 56 4.75 -9.75 -6.61
N ALA A 57 4.34 -9.62 -7.87
CA ALA A 57 3.68 -8.43 -8.39
C ALA A 57 2.44 -8.07 -7.56
N HIS A 58 1.63 -9.07 -7.20
CA HIS A 58 0.44 -8.88 -6.39
C HIS A 58 0.76 -8.45 -4.95
N ALA A 59 1.74 -9.10 -4.30
CA ALA A 59 2.15 -8.77 -2.93
C ALA A 59 2.68 -7.33 -2.80
N LEU A 60 3.23 -6.78 -3.88
CA LEU A 60 3.66 -5.39 -3.99
C LEU A 60 2.49 -4.43 -4.24
N LEU A 61 1.65 -4.77 -5.22
CA LEU A 61 0.61 -3.90 -5.73
C LEU A 61 -0.52 -3.72 -4.71
N PHE A 62 -0.90 -4.80 -4.01
CA PHE A 62 -1.98 -4.81 -3.03
C PHE A 62 -1.82 -3.73 -1.93
N PRO A 63 -0.72 -3.68 -1.14
CA PRO A 63 -0.57 -2.66 -0.11
C PRO A 63 -0.45 -1.23 -0.67
N CYS A 64 0.08 -1.07 -1.89
CA CYS A 64 0.17 0.25 -2.53
C CYS A 64 -1.22 0.77 -2.89
N VAL A 65 -2.05 -0.06 -3.54
CA VAL A 65 -3.42 0.29 -3.91
C VAL A 65 -4.26 0.59 -2.67
N VAL A 66 -4.15 -0.25 -1.63
CA VAL A 66 -4.85 0.00 -0.36
C VAL A 66 -4.38 1.31 0.27
N SER A 67 -3.08 1.60 0.27
CA SER A 67 -2.55 2.86 0.80
C SER A 67 -3.07 4.09 0.06
N LEU A 68 -3.11 4.07 -1.28
CA LEU A 68 -3.67 5.20 -2.05
C LEU A 68 -5.19 5.33 -1.88
N GLY A 69 -5.92 4.21 -1.93
CA GLY A 69 -7.38 4.22 -1.77
C GLY A 69 -7.80 4.76 -0.41
N THR A 70 -6.99 4.52 0.63
CA THR A 70 -7.23 4.99 1.99
C THR A 70 -6.66 6.38 2.26
N ALA A 71 -5.75 6.89 1.42
CA ALA A 71 -5.12 8.19 1.61
C ALA A 71 -6.10 9.37 1.53
N ARG A 72 -7.21 9.20 0.80
CA ARG A 72 -8.28 10.22 0.69
C ARG A 72 -9.14 10.33 1.96
N PHE A 73 -9.09 9.34 2.85
CA PHE A 73 -9.93 9.30 4.05
C PHE A 73 -9.28 10.01 5.26
N PRO A 74 -10.09 10.66 6.12
CA PRO A 74 -9.60 11.26 7.37
C PRO A 74 -8.97 10.20 8.28
N GLN A 75 -7.96 10.58 9.08
CA GLN A 75 -7.24 9.68 10.01
C GLN A 75 -8.18 8.83 10.89
N GLN A 76 -9.29 9.42 11.33
CA GLN A 76 -10.30 8.80 12.18
C GLN A 76 -11.05 7.64 11.49
N TYR A 77 -11.15 7.63 10.16
CA TYR A 77 -11.92 6.65 9.37
C TYR A 77 -11.04 5.78 8.46
N ARG A 78 -9.72 5.76 8.66
CA ARG A 78 -8.80 4.97 7.82
C ARG A 78 -9.07 3.48 7.88
N GLY A 79 -9.52 2.96 9.03
CA GLY A 79 -9.95 1.57 9.17
C GLY A 79 -11.13 1.25 8.23
N THR A 80 -12.18 2.07 8.28
CA THR A 80 -13.36 1.95 7.41
C THR A 80 -13.01 2.09 5.93
N GLY A 81 -12.15 3.05 5.58
CA GLY A 81 -11.68 3.20 4.19
C GLY A 81 -10.92 1.98 3.69
N THR A 82 -10.11 1.34 4.55
CA THR A 82 -9.35 0.13 4.19
C THR A 82 -10.29 -1.03 3.93
N THR A 83 -11.27 -1.24 4.81
CA THR A 83 -12.30 -2.26 4.64
C THR A 83 -13.08 -2.03 3.35
N LEU A 84 -13.45 -0.78 3.03
CA LEU A 84 -14.17 -0.47 1.80
C LEU A 84 -13.36 -0.84 0.55
N VAL A 85 -12.06 -0.49 0.51
CA VAL A 85 -11.18 -0.87 -0.60
C VAL A 85 -11.08 -2.40 -0.74
N LEU A 86 -10.98 -3.12 0.38
CA LEU A 86 -10.95 -4.58 0.38
C LEU A 86 -12.28 -5.17 -0.11
N CYS A 87 -13.42 -4.63 0.32
CA CYS A 87 -14.73 -5.05 -0.18
C CYS A 87 -14.84 -4.91 -1.70
N PHE A 88 -14.36 -3.81 -2.27
CA PHE A 88 -14.31 -3.65 -3.73
C PHE A 88 -13.41 -4.68 -4.41
N PHE A 89 -12.27 -5.01 -3.80
CA PHE A 89 -11.38 -6.05 -4.30
C PHE A 89 -12.06 -7.43 -4.30
N ASP A 90 -12.71 -7.79 -3.19
CA ASP A 90 -13.44 -9.05 -3.06
C ASP A 90 -14.61 -9.13 -4.04
N LEU A 91 -15.40 -8.06 -4.17
CA LEU A 91 -16.48 -7.96 -5.16
C LEU A 91 -15.94 -8.13 -6.60
N GLY A 92 -14.82 -7.50 -6.91
CA GLY A 92 -14.13 -7.67 -8.19
C GLY A 92 -13.76 -9.13 -8.44
N GLY A 93 -13.21 -9.81 -7.43
CA GLY A 93 -12.90 -11.24 -7.50
C GLY A 93 -14.13 -12.11 -7.72
N VAL A 94 -15.22 -11.86 -6.98
CA VAL A 94 -16.50 -12.59 -7.10
C VAL A 94 -17.11 -12.42 -8.48
N VAL A 95 -17.05 -11.23 -9.08
CA VAL A 95 -17.57 -10.98 -10.44
C VAL A 95 -16.64 -11.57 -11.51
N THR A 96 -15.33 -11.51 -11.30
CA THR A 96 -14.35 -11.97 -12.29
C THR A 96 -14.33 -13.51 -12.40
N ALA A 97 -14.53 -14.23 -11.29
CA ALA A 97 -14.53 -15.70 -11.27
C ALA A 97 -15.50 -16.36 -12.28
N PRO A 98 -16.82 -16.05 -12.31
CA PRO A 98 -17.73 -16.62 -13.29
C PRO A 98 -17.46 -16.15 -14.73
N VAL A 99 -17.00 -14.90 -14.91
CA VAL A 99 -16.62 -14.39 -16.24
C VAL A 99 -15.47 -15.20 -16.82
N LEU A 100 -14.44 -15.44 -16.02
CA LEU A 100 -13.30 -16.26 -16.42
C LEU A 100 -13.69 -17.73 -16.64
N GLY A 101 -14.55 -18.28 -15.78
CA GLY A 101 -15.09 -19.63 -15.93
C GLY A 101 -15.82 -19.83 -17.26
N ALA A 102 -16.73 -18.92 -17.61
CA ALA A 102 -17.45 -18.97 -18.89
C ALA A 102 -16.50 -18.88 -20.10
N VAL A 103 -15.43 -18.08 -20.02
CA VAL A 103 -14.42 -17.99 -21.08
C VAL A 103 -13.65 -19.30 -21.24
N ILE A 104 -13.32 -19.97 -20.14
CA ILE A 104 -12.66 -21.29 -20.17
C ILE A 104 -13.58 -22.33 -20.84
N ASP A 105 -14.85 -22.37 -20.47
CA ASP A 105 -15.81 -23.37 -20.98
C ASP A 105 -16.03 -23.26 -22.50
N HIS A 106 -15.99 -22.04 -23.07
CA HIS A 106 -16.24 -21.83 -24.49
C HIS A 106 -14.99 -21.87 -25.37
N ILE A 107 -13.85 -21.38 -24.88
CA ILE A 107 -12.68 -21.04 -25.73
C ILE A 107 -11.38 -21.69 -25.21
N GLY A 108 -11.44 -22.37 -24.07
CA GLY A 108 -10.32 -23.04 -23.45
C GLY A 108 -9.35 -22.12 -22.69
N PHE A 109 -8.38 -22.74 -22.02
CA PHE A 109 -7.44 -22.04 -21.13
C PHE A 109 -6.54 -21.03 -21.83
N HIS A 110 -6.14 -21.30 -23.08
CA HIS A 110 -5.19 -20.43 -23.80
C HIS A 110 -5.79 -19.06 -24.12
N ALA A 111 -7.06 -19.04 -24.55
CA ALA A 111 -7.80 -17.82 -24.79
C ALA A 111 -8.07 -17.03 -23.50
N MET A 112 -8.33 -17.70 -22.39
CA MET A 112 -8.51 -17.08 -21.07
C MET A 112 -7.24 -16.36 -20.58
N PHE A 113 -6.06 -16.97 -20.75
CA PHE A 113 -4.81 -16.31 -20.39
C PHE A 113 -4.51 -15.10 -21.28
N MET A 114 -4.78 -15.21 -22.58
CA MET A 114 -4.64 -14.10 -23.52
C MET A 114 -5.60 -12.95 -23.20
N SER A 115 -6.88 -13.23 -22.94
CA SER A 115 -7.86 -12.20 -22.57
C SER A 115 -7.50 -11.51 -21.26
N THR A 116 -6.99 -12.26 -20.28
CA THR A 116 -6.55 -11.71 -18.98
C THR A 116 -5.31 -10.83 -19.14
N SER A 117 -4.33 -11.25 -19.95
CA SER A 117 -3.14 -10.44 -20.24
C SER A 117 -3.51 -9.14 -20.94
N VAL A 118 -4.36 -9.20 -21.97
CA VAL A 118 -4.85 -8.00 -22.68
C VAL A 118 -5.63 -7.09 -21.74
N ALA A 119 -6.52 -7.63 -20.89
CA ALA A 119 -7.25 -6.84 -19.91
C ALA A 119 -6.29 -6.14 -18.91
N CYS A 120 -5.25 -6.82 -18.43
CA CYS A 120 -4.21 -6.22 -17.60
C CYS A 120 -3.47 -5.09 -18.30
N VAL A 121 -3.11 -5.24 -19.58
CA VAL A 121 -2.47 -4.18 -20.37
C VAL A 121 -3.40 -2.98 -20.49
N VAL A 122 -4.66 -3.19 -20.87
CA VAL A 122 -5.66 -2.11 -20.99
C VAL A 122 -5.84 -1.38 -19.66
N LEU A 123 -5.96 -2.12 -18.55
CA LEU A 123 -6.10 -1.54 -17.22
C LEU A 123 -4.86 -0.73 -16.82
N THR A 124 -3.67 -1.21 -17.16
CA THR A 124 -2.40 -0.52 -16.89
C THR A 124 -2.31 0.77 -17.69
N ILE A 125 -2.69 0.74 -18.96
CA ILE A 125 -2.74 1.91 -19.83
C ILE A 125 -3.76 2.93 -19.29
N LEU A 126 -4.98 2.47 -18.96
CA LEU A 126 -6.02 3.31 -18.38
C LEU A 126 -5.54 3.97 -17.08
N TYR A 127 -4.94 3.18 -16.19
CA TYR A 127 -4.36 3.69 -14.94
C TYR A 127 -3.27 4.73 -15.20
N ALA A 128 -2.36 4.45 -16.15
CA ALA A 128 -1.33 5.40 -16.54
C ALA A 128 -1.93 6.70 -17.14
N TYR A 129 -3.02 6.62 -17.91
CA TYR A 129 -3.70 7.81 -18.42
C TYR A 129 -4.39 8.61 -17.33
N VAL A 130 -5.10 7.96 -16.41
CA VAL A 130 -5.79 8.62 -15.29
C VAL A 130 -4.78 9.32 -14.39
N VAL A 131 -3.66 8.67 -14.06
CA VAL A 131 -2.69 9.24 -13.14
C VAL A 131 -1.67 10.15 -13.81
N ARG A 132 -1.54 10.15 -15.15
CA ARG A 132 -0.85 11.25 -15.86
C ARG A 132 -1.43 12.62 -15.50
N ALA A 133 -2.69 12.69 -15.04
CA ALA A 133 -3.33 13.92 -14.56
C ALA A 133 -3.04 14.24 -13.08
N GLU A 134 -2.60 13.26 -12.28
CA GLU A 134 -2.29 13.43 -10.85
C GLU A 134 -0.76 13.38 -10.64
N VAL A 135 -0.14 14.55 -10.55
CA VAL A 135 1.29 14.69 -10.23
C VAL A 135 1.52 14.27 -8.77
N ASP A 136 2.37 13.25 -8.55
CA ASP A 136 2.76 12.75 -7.23
C ASP A 136 3.26 13.92 -6.34
N PRO A 137 2.55 14.33 -5.27
CA PRO A 137 2.99 15.40 -4.35
C PRO A 137 4.26 15.02 -3.59
N GLU A 138 4.62 13.74 -3.61
CA GLU A 138 5.84 13.19 -2.99
C GLU A 138 7.11 13.63 -3.74
N MET A 139 7.00 13.99 -5.03
CA MET A 139 8.11 14.53 -5.83
C MET A 139 8.41 16.00 -5.52
N LEU A 140 7.55 16.69 -4.77
CA LEU A 140 7.68 18.09 -4.38
C LEU A 140 8.42 18.31 -3.04
N GLY A 141 9.02 17.27 -2.46
CA GLY A 141 9.82 17.43 -1.25
C GLY A 141 9.05 17.98 -0.04
N VAL A 142 7.72 17.80 -0.01
CA VAL A 142 6.94 18.10 1.18
C VAL A 142 7.10 16.92 2.14
N ASP A 143 8.07 17.05 3.05
CA ASP A 143 8.04 16.34 4.32
C ASP A 143 6.60 16.37 4.84
N LYS A 144 5.99 15.20 4.90
CA LYS A 144 4.70 15.02 5.55
C LYS A 144 4.82 15.64 6.95
N PRO A 145 4.12 16.75 7.27
CA PRO A 145 4.18 17.29 8.62
C PRO A 145 3.75 16.18 9.57
N ALA A 146 4.51 16.11 10.68
CA ALA A 146 4.60 15.01 11.60
C ALA A 146 3.26 14.31 11.87
N ASP A 147 3.33 12.99 11.93
CA ASP A 147 2.32 12.14 12.56
C ASP A 147 1.81 12.76 13.88
N PRO A 148 0.54 13.22 13.96
CA PRO A 148 0.01 13.84 15.17
C PRO A 148 -0.08 12.86 16.36
N SER A 149 0.10 11.56 16.13
CA SER A 149 0.17 10.57 17.21
C SER A 149 1.52 10.58 17.96
N ARG A 150 2.52 11.31 17.45
CA ARG A 150 3.83 11.46 18.12
C ARG A 150 3.83 12.61 19.14
N GLU A 151 3.08 13.69 18.91
CA GLU A 151 2.94 14.80 19.87
C GLU A 151 2.10 14.41 21.10
N GLU A 152 1.05 13.59 20.94
CA GLU A 152 0.22 13.17 22.07
C GLU A 152 1.02 12.30 23.06
N LYS A 153 1.87 11.39 22.56
CA LYS A 153 2.76 10.60 23.42
C LYS A 153 3.87 11.43 24.03
N THR A 154 4.43 12.42 23.33
CA THR A 154 5.46 13.30 23.89
C THR A 154 4.89 14.23 24.97
N GLY A 155 3.66 14.75 24.81
CA GLY A 155 2.97 15.54 25.83
C GLY A 155 2.63 14.74 27.09
N MET A 156 2.23 13.47 26.94
CA MET A 156 1.97 12.57 28.09
C MET A 156 3.26 12.19 28.83
N ASN A 157 4.36 11.89 28.12
CA ASN A 157 5.64 11.56 28.77
C ASN A 157 6.29 12.78 29.47
N LEU A 158 6.00 14.00 29.00
CA LEU A 158 6.49 15.22 29.65
C LEU A 158 5.73 15.53 30.95
N ALA A 159 4.46 15.13 31.04
CA ALA A 159 3.64 15.29 32.25
C ALA A 159 3.97 14.24 33.33
N ASP A 160 4.35 13.03 32.91
CA ASP A 160 4.66 11.90 33.79
C ASP A 160 6.08 11.98 34.39
N ASN A 161 7.04 12.61 33.69
CA ASN A 161 8.45 12.65 34.10
C ASN A 161 8.82 13.92 34.90
N ARG A 162 7.92 14.43 35.75
CA ARG A 162 8.31 15.40 36.79
C ARG A 162 8.88 14.62 37.99
N PRO A 163 10.19 14.71 38.26
CA PRO A 163 10.78 14.08 39.43
C PRO A 163 10.17 14.65 40.71
N GLU A 164 9.88 13.72 41.61
CA GLU A 164 9.28 13.89 42.93
C GLU A 164 10.26 14.54 43.93
N GLU A 165 10.81 15.73 43.65
CA GLU A 165 11.70 16.41 44.59
C GLU A 165 11.71 17.94 44.40
N LEU A 166 10.90 18.67 45.18
CA LEU A 166 11.37 19.69 46.13
C LEU A 166 10.16 20.24 46.91
N VAL A 167 9.74 19.53 47.96
CA VAL A 167 9.00 20.14 49.07
C VAL A 167 10.01 21.03 49.80
N ALA A 168 10.03 22.33 49.46
CA ALA A 168 10.75 23.33 50.24
C ALA A 168 9.80 23.92 51.30
N PRO A 169 10.24 24.07 52.56
CA PRO A 169 9.37 24.39 53.68
C PRO A 169 8.82 25.83 53.60
N ALA A 170 7.59 25.99 54.08
CA ALA A 170 6.96 27.27 54.32
C ALA A 170 7.90 28.19 55.13
N ARG A 171 8.25 29.35 54.56
CA ARG A 171 8.94 30.40 55.33
C ARG A 171 7.91 31.25 56.09
N PRO A 172 8.20 31.68 57.32
CA PRO A 172 7.27 32.46 58.13
C PRO A 172 7.00 33.83 57.50
N CYS A 173 5.73 34.27 57.54
CA CYS A 173 5.36 35.67 57.37
C CYS A 173 5.93 36.45 58.55
N GLU A 174 7.03 37.18 58.34
CA GLU A 174 7.45 38.25 59.23
C GLU A 174 7.14 39.62 58.59
N SER A 175 6.64 40.47 59.46
CA SER A 175 6.03 41.78 59.31
C SER A 175 6.95 42.91 58.79
N GLY A 176 6.34 43.86 58.06
CA GLY A 176 6.54 45.29 58.27
C GLY A 176 7.54 46.04 57.38
N CYS A 177 7.05 47.00 56.58
CA CYS A 177 7.44 48.43 56.58
C CYS A 177 7.24 49.14 55.23
N ALA A 178 6.57 50.30 55.33
CA ALA A 178 6.75 51.54 54.54
C ALA A 178 6.32 51.58 53.06
N SER A 179 5.16 52.19 52.77
CA SER A 179 5.01 53.61 52.41
C SER A 179 3.56 53.94 52.10
#